data_AF-A0A7C7IJC0-F1
#
_entry.id   AF-A0A7C7IJC0-F1
#
_cell.length_a   1.000
_cell.length_b   1.000
_cell.length_c   1.000
_cell.angle_alpha   90.00
_cell.angle_beta   90.00
_cell.angle_gamma   90.00
#
_symmetry.space_group_name_H-M   'P 1'
#
loop_
_entity.id
_entity.type
_entity.pdbx_description
1 polymer ?
#
loop_
_entity_poly.entity_id
_entity_poly.type
_entity_poly.pdbx_seq_one_letter_code
_entity_poly.pdbx_strand_id
1 'polypeptide(L)' 'MGDVDHELNGDVLVYGNHKASRQVAIELIKDVGLKAWHAGSIENSAASEAMTSVMIFINKYYGFDGAGIQIISEEDAIES' A
#
# COMPACT_ATOMS: atom_id res chain seq x y z
N MET A 1 14.08 -18.70 3.64
CA MET A 1 14.28 -17.57 2.72
C MET A 1 13.18 -17.70 1.70
N GLY A 2 12.26 -16.73 1.62
CA GLY A 2 11.05 -16.84 0.79
C GLY A 2 11.38 -16.95 -0.69
N ASP A 3 10.45 -17.51 -1.45
CA ASP A 3 10.49 -17.56 -2.91
C ASP A 3 10.61 -16.14 -3.47
N VAL A 4 11.68 -15.87 -4.21
CA VAL A 4 11.97 -14.55 -4.81
C VAL A 4 11.22 -14.34 -6.12
N ASP A 5 10.60 -15.39 -6.65
CA ASP A 5 9.82 -15.34 -7.89
C ASP A 5 8.32 -15.14 -7.64
N HIS A 6 7.90 -14.98 -6.39
CA HIS A 6 6.51 -14.67 -6.04
C HIS A 6 6.17 -13.21 -6.36
N GLU A 7 5.11 -12.99 -7.16
CA GLU A 7 4.55 -11.66 -7.42
C GLU A 7 4.02 -11.01 -6.15
N LEU A 8 4.53 -9.81 -5.85
CA LEU A 8 4.02 -9.00 -4.75
C LEU A 8 2.65 -8.45 -5.12
N ASN A 9 1.64 -8.77 -4.29
CA ASN A 9 0.29 -8.29 -4.45
C ASN A 9 -0.06 -7.21 -3.42
N GLY A 10 -0.88 -6.25 -3.84
CA GLY A 10 -1.41 -5.19 -2.99
C GLY A 10 -0.91 -3.80 -3.38
N ASP A 11 -1.38 -2.83 -2.61
CA ASP A 11 -1.09 -1.42 -2.80
C ASP A 11 -0.37 -0.83 -1.58
N VAL A 12 0.52 0.12 -1.83
CA VAL A 12 1.28 0.82 -0.79
C VAL A 12 0.79 2.26 -0.65
N LEU A 13 0.47 2.65 0.58
CA LEU A 13 0.11 4.03 0.91
C LEU A 13 1.36 4.80 1.35
N VAL A 14 1.64 5.92 0.68
CA VAL A 14 2.80 6.76 0.93
C VAL A 14 2.35 8.13 1.45
N TYR A 15 2.82 8.43 2.66
CA TYR A 15 2.55 9.67 3.38
C TYR A 15 3.79 10.57 3.40
N GLY A 16 3.59 11.88 3.50
CA GLY A 16 4.71 12.79 3.77
C GLY A 16 4.41 14.24 3.41
N ASN A 17 5.11 15.17 4.06
CA ASN A 17 4.89 16.61 3.86
C ASN A 17 5.82 17.21 2.79
N HIS A 18 6.91 16.52 2.43
CA HIS A 18 7.83 16.96 1.39
C HIS A 18 7.61 16.18 0.08
N LYS A 19 7.15 16.89 -0.96
CA LYS A 19 6.74 16.28 -2.25
C LYS A 19 7.86 15.49 -2.91
N ALA A 20 9.07 16.05 -3.00
CA ALA A 20 10.17 15.37 -3.71
C ALA A 20 10.61 14.09 -2.98
N SER A 21 10.67 14.11 -1.64
CA SER A 21 11.03 12.92 -0.86
C SER A 21 9.98 11.82 -0.98
N ARG A 22 8.69 12.19 -0.95
CA ARG A 22 7.60 11.25 -1.15
C ARG A 22 7.61 10.63 -2.55
N GLN A 23 7.94 11.42 -3.56
CA GLN A 23 8.02 10.96 -4.95
C GLN A 23 9.12 9.89 -5.12
N VAL A 24 10.28 10.09 -4.51
CA VAL A 24 11.35 9.07 -4.50
C VAL A 24 10.86 7.75 -3.88
N ALA A 25 10.14 7.79 -2.76
CA ALA A 25 9.59 6.58 -2.16
C ALA A 25 8.58 5.88 -3.08
N ILE A 26 7.68 6.64 -3.72
CA ILE A 26 6.71 6.12 -4.70
C ILE A 26 7.42 5.43 -5.88
N GLU A 27 8.48 6.03 -6.42
CA GLU A 27 9.24 5.46 -7.54
C GLU A 27 9.93 4.16 -7.13
N LEU A 28 10.58 4.12 -5.96
CA LEU A 28 11.21 2.90 -5.44
C LEU A 28 10.20 1.76 -5.26
N ILE A 29 8.98 2.05 -4.79
CA ILE A 29 7.93 1.04 -4.64
C ILE A 29 7.46 0.51 -6.00
N LYS A 30 7.37 1.39 -7.00
CA LYS A 30 7.02 0.99 -8.38
C LYS A 30 8.10 0.13 -9.01
N ASP A 31 9.38 0.42 -8.75
CA ASP A 31 10.50 -0.39 -9.22
C ASP A 31 10.48 -1.82 -8.63
N VAL A 32 9.88 -1.99 -7.46
CA VAL A 32 9.63 -3.30 -6.80
C VAL A 32 8.38 -4.01 -7.38
N GLY A 33 7.64 -3.38 -8.29
CA GLY A 33 6.46 -3.96 -8.96
C GLY A 33 5.13 -3.72 -8.25
N LEU A 34 5.10 -2.87 -7.23
CA LEU A 34 3.88 -2.56 -6.47
C LEU A 34 3.25 -1.23 -6.90
N LYS A 35 1.93 -1.11 -6.75
CA LYS A 35 1.22 0.17 -6.89
C LYS A 35 1.45 1.01 -5.64
N ALA A 36 1.78 2.28 -5.83
CA ALA A 36 2.02 3.23 -4.74
C ALA A 36 1.10 4.45 -4.88
N TRP A 37 0.42 4.80 -3.78
CA TRP A 37 -0.53 5.89 -3.71
C TRP A 37 -0.06 6.98 -2.76
N HIS A 38 -0.16 8.24 -3.19
CA HIS A 38 0.00 9.35 -2.25
C HIS A 38 -1.25 9.46 -1.38
N ALA A 39 -1.14 9.07 -0.11
CA ALA A 39 -2.25 9.02 0.85
C ALA A 39 -2.36 10.28 1.74
N GLY A 40 -1.77 11.39 1.29
CA GLY A 40 -1.79 12.67 2.00
C GLY A 40 -0.55 12.94 2.85
N SER A 41 -0.72 13.88 3.79
CA SER A 41 0.34 14.39 4.67
C SER A 41 0.74 13.35 5.72
N ILE A 42 1.85 13.56 6.42
CA ILE A 42 2.39 12.58 7.37
C ILE A 42 1.43 12.32 8.54
N GLU A 43 0.59 13.30 8.89
CA GLU A 43 -0.41 13.20 9.95
C GLU A 43 -1.48 12.14 9.64
N ASN A 44 -1.76 11.89 8.36
CA ASN A 44 -2.70 10.84 7.94
C ASN A 44 -2.15 9.41 8.17
N SER A 45 -0.83 9.26 8.35
CA SER A 45 -0.19 7.93 8.51
C SER A 45 -0.69 7.17 9.74
N ALA A 46 -1.13 7.88 10.78
CA ALA A 46 -1.65 7.28 12.01
C ALA A 46 -2.80 6.29 11.76
N ALA A 47 -3.63 6.53 10.74
CA ALA A 47 -4.69 5.60 10.36
C ALA A 47 -4.14 4.27 9.81
N SER A 48 -3.10 4.33 8.97
CA SER A 48 -2.43 3.13 8.44
C SER A 48 -1.64 2.37 9.49
N GLU A 49 -0.95 3.09 10.38
CA GLU A 49 -0.23 2.48 11.51
C GLU A 49 -1.20 1.74 12.44
N ALA A 50 -2.36 2.33 12.72
CA ALA A 50 -3.40 1.66 13.51
C ALA A 50 -3.98 0.43 12.79
N MET A 51 -4.14 0.49 11.47
CA MET A 51 -4.68 -0.60 10.64
C MET A 51 -3.88 -1.89 10.74
N THR A 52 -2.58 -1.83 11.04
CA THR A 52 -1.75 -3.04 11.23
C THR A 52 -2.33 -3.97 12.30
N SER A 53 -2.87 -3.41 13.38
CA SER A 53 -3.52 -4.21 14.43
C SER A 53 -4.76 -4.97 13.92
N VAL A 54 -5.55 -4.34 13.03
CA VAL A 54 -6.70 -4.94 12.38
C VAL A 54 -6.26 -6.06 11.43
N MET A 55 -5.23 -5.83 10.63
CA MET A 55 -4.66 -6.83 9.72
C MET A 55 -4.13 -8.06 10.47
N ILE A 56 -3.47 -7.85 11.62
CA ILE A 56 -3.01 -8.96 12.47
C ILE A 56 -4.19 -9.80 12.95
N PHE A 57 -5.30 -9.18 13.33
CA PHE A 57 -6.51 -9.91 13.73
C PHE A 57 -7.12 -10.69 12.55
N ILE A 58 -7.25 -10.05 11.38
CA ILE A 58 -7.74 -10.69 10.15
C ILE A 58 -6.88 -11.92 9.81
N ASN A 59 -5.54 -11.79 9.83
CA ASN A 59 -4.62 -12.89 9.56
C ASN A 59 -4.86 -14.07 10.51
N LYS A 60 -4.97 -13.80 11.81
CA LYS A 60 -5.22 -14.84 12.82
C LYS A 60 -6.59 -15.49 12.66
N TYR A 61 -7.62 -14.71 12.38
CA TYR A 61 -8.99 -15.19 12.33
C TYR A 61 -9.25 -16.06 11.08
N TYR A 62 -8.74 -15.63 9.92
CA TYR A 62 -8.93 -16.33 8.66
C TYR A 62 -7.80 -17.29 8.30
N GLY A 63 -6.71 -17.31 9.06
CA GLY A 63 -5.54 -18.15 8.79
C GLY A 63 -4.74 -17.69 7.55
N PHE A 64 -4.71 -16.39 7.28
CA PHE A 64 -3.92 -15.84 6.17
C PHE A 64 -2.45 -15.67 6.59
N ASP A 65 -1.54 -15.97 5.66
CA ASP A 65 -0.09 -15.75 5.85
C ASP A 65 0.27 -14.25 5.83
N GLY A 66 -0.55 -13.43 5.16
CA GLY A 66 -0.38 -11.98 5.12
C GLY A 66 -1.48 -11.26 4.34
N ALA A 67 -2.47 -10.71 5.05
CA ALA A 67 -3.45 -9.80 4.47
C ALA A 67 -2.79 -8.48 4.06
N GLY A 68 -3.21 -7.96 2.91
CA GLY A 68 -2.86 -6.63 2.43
C GLY A 68 -4.11 -5.79 2.17
N ILE A 69 -3.90 -4.65 1.52
CA ILE A 69 -4.96 -3.75 1.06
C ILE A 69 -4.77 -3.45 -0.44
N GLN A 70 -5.86 -3.10 -1.09
CA GLN A 70 -5.87 -2.54 -2.44
C GLN A 70 -6.80 -1.32 -2.45
N ILE A 71 -6.37 -0.27 -3.13
CA ILE A 71 -7.22 0.88 -3.42
C ILE A 71 -7.98 0.56 -4.69
N ILE A 72 -9.31 0.49 -4.54
CA ILE A 72 -10.24 0.22 -5.62
C ILE A 72 -10.93 1.53 -5.96
N SER A 73 -10.93 1.88 -7.24
CA SER A 73 -11.75 2.97 -7.78
C SER A 73 -12.72 2.39 -8.79
N GLU A 74 -13.94 2.89 -8.79
CA GLU A 74 -14.85 2.73 -9.92
C GLU A 74 -14.52 3.85 -10.92
N GLU A 75 -14.11 3.51 -12.14
CA GLU A 75 -14.04 4.47 -13.25
C GLU A 75 -15.33 4.36 -14.07
N ASP A 76 -16.09 5.45 -14.18
CA ASP A 76 -16.77 5.73 -15.44
C ASP A 76 -15.66 6.05 -16.45
N ALA A 77 -15.58 5.29 -17.53
CA ALA A 77 -14.63 5.50 -18.60
C ALA A 77 -14.67 6.97 -19.06
N ILE A 78 -13.64 7.75 -18.74
CA ILE A 78 -13.28 8.90 -19.56
C ILE A 78 -12.28 8.37 -20.57
N GLU A 79 -12.82 7.84 -21.68
CA GLU A 79 -12.06 7.69 -22.91
C GLU A 79 -11.35 9.02 -23.19
N SER A 80 -10.02 8.97 -23.28
CA SER A 80 -9.18 10.07 -23.79
C SER A 80 -8.85 9.81 -25.26
#